data_AF-A0AAW6BH89-F1
#
_entry.id   AF-A0AAW6BH89-F1
#
_cell.length_a   1.000
_cell.length_b   1.000
_cell.length_c   1.000
_cell.angle_alpha   90.00
_cell.angle_beta   90.00
_cell.angle_gamma   90.00
#
_symmetry.space_group_name_H-M   'P 1'
#
loop_
_entity.id
_entity.type
_entity.pdbx_description
1 polymer ?
#
loop_
_entity_poly.entity_id
_entity_poly.type
_entity_poly.pdbx_seq_one_letter_code
_entity_poly.pdbx_strand_id
1 'polypeptide(L)'
;MSPKNDFKAFSTDSNANVISQKGYEESLELQTGFPPSSMTLHILNKVLRQSSTISSVVANFIATQSGDDVMDNGDVAKLAEQLNKALKQKITTEIPSASLTQSGVVQLTDVIGDSDILAVTQKLAQEIVNSLRGDINTRVPNSRKVNGKVLSNDISLNAGDVGSYTKSECDARYGNKNTALKSANGWWKCGDTGIICQWGILQGDGDYLVNFPISFPHACTTVVATTDGKRKSLSPIGHRCFVEVGDITQVSFTATTIGALNTGFRSRWVHWMAIGY
;
A
#
# COMPACT_ATOMS: atom_id res chain seq x y z
N MET A 1 -37.79 -50.06 3.49
CA MET A 1 -37.99 -51.37 2.84
C MET A 1 -37.15 -51.37 1.58
N SER A 2 -36.48 -52.48 1.25
CA SER A 2 -35.76 -52.57 -0.02
C SER A 2 -36.75 -52.70 -1.17
N PRO A 3 -36.60 -51.94 -2.28
CA PRO A 3 -37.48 -52.02 -3.43
C PRO A 3 -37.52 -53.44 -4.01
N LYS A 4 -38.71 -53.89 -4.44
CA LYS A 4 -38.96 -55.23 -4.97
C LYS A 4 -38.70 -55.24 -6.49
N ASN A 5 -38.01 -56.26 -6.97
CA ASN A 5 -37.87 -56.57 -8.39
C ASN A 5 -38.61 -57.86 -8.73
N ASP A 6 -39.59 -57.82 -9.63
CA ASP A 6 -40.37 -58.99 -10.06
C ASP A 6 -39.75 -59.76 -11.24
N PHE A 7 -38.80 -59.16 -11.98
CA PHE A 7 -38.07 -59.84 -13.05
C PHE A 7 -37.00 -60.76 -12.45
N LYS A 8 -37.19 -62.08 -12.58
CA LYS A 8 -36.31 -63.10 -11.97
C LYS A 8 -35.40 -63.77 -12.98
N ALA A 9 -34.19 -64.08 -12.54
CA ALA A 9 -33.28 -64.92 -13.31
C ALA A 9 -33.80 -66.38 -13.30
N PHE A 10 -33.87 -66.98 -14.48
CA PHE A 10 -34.36 -68.35 -14.68
C PHE A 10 -33.22 -69.36 -14.59
N SER A 11 -33.42 -70.48 -13.88
CA SER A 11 -32.50 -71.63 -13.89
C SER A 11 -31.07 -71.32 -13.43
N THR A 12 -30.93 -70.58 -12.33
CA THR A 12 -29.64 -70.17 -11.74
C THR A 12 -29.01 -71.21 -10.81
N ASP A 13 -29.72 -72.27 -10.46
CA ASP A 13 -29.23 -73.30 -9.55
C ASP A 13 -28.04 -74.08 -10.15
N SER A 14 -27.17 -74.60 -9.27
CA SER A 14 -26.00 -75.41 -9.68
C SER A 14 -26.37 -76.69 -10.44
N ASN A 15 -27.57 -77.23 -10.19
CA ASN A 15 -28.12 -78.43 -10.84
C ASN A 15 -29.14 -78.10 -11.94
N ALA A 16 -29.16 -76.85 -12.42
CA ALA A 16 -30.06 -76.41 -13.48
C ALA A 16 -29.89 -77.23 -14.77
N ASN A 17 -31.02 -77.55 -15.42
CA ASN A 17 -31.06 -78.28 -16.69
C ASN A 17 -30.60 -77.40 -17.87
N VAL A 18 -29.33 -77.02 -17.89
CA VAL A 18 -28.76 -76.02 -18.79
C VAL A 18 -27.42 -76.52 -19.33
N ILE A 19 -27.18 -76.37 -20.64
CA ILE A 19 -25.89 -76.73 -21.25
C ILE A 19 -24.72 -75.87 -20.70
N SER A 20 -23.51 -76.41 -20.67
CA SER A 20 -22.31 -75.66 -20.28
C SER A 20 -22.07 -74.45 -21.20
N GLN A 21 -21.28 -73.46 -20.76
CA GLN A 21 -20.96 -72.31 -21.60
C GLN A 21 -20.23 -72.74 -22.88
N LYS A 22 -19.21 -73.57 -22.74
CA LYS A 22 -18.47 -74.15 -23.87
C LYS A 22 -19.38 -74.89 -24.86
N GLY A 23 -20.26 -75.76 -24.36
CA GLY A 23 -21.16 -76.53 -25.22
C GLY A 23 -22.21 -75.67 -25.94
N TYR A 24 -22.58 -74.52 -25.38
CA TYR A 24 -23.46 -73.56 -26.06
C TYR A 24 -22.73 -72.77 -27.14
N GLU A 25 -21.49 -72.35 -26.89
CA GLU A 25 -20.65 -71.64 -27.87
C GLU A 25 -20.31 -72.52 -29.08
N GLU A 26 -20.25 -73.84 -28.89
CA GLU A 26 -20.03 -74.83 -29.95
C GLU A 26 -21.33 -75.27 -30.67
N SER A 27 -22.51 -74.84 -30.21
CA SER A 27 -23.79 -75.30 -30.77
C SER A 27 -24.18 -74.57 -32.06
N LEU A 28 -24.78 -75.28 -33.01
CA LEU A 28 -25.23 -74.69 -34.27
C LEU A 28 -26.39 -73.70 -34.04
N GLU A 29 -27.26 -74.00 -33.06
CA GLU A 29 -28.44 -73.21 -32.71
C GLU A 29 -28.10 -71.81 -32.21
N LEU A 30 -26.88 -71.57 -31.69
CA LEU A 30 -26.42 -70.22 -31.33
C LEU A 30 -26.31 -69.33 -32.59
N GLN A 31 -25.95 -69.90 -33.73
CA GLN A 31 -25.75 -69.18 -35.00
C GLN A 31 -27.01 -69.18 -35.86
N THR A 32 -27.70 -70.33 -35.96
CA THR A 32 -28.81 -70.52 -36.90
C THR A 32 -30.20 -70.43 -36.24
N GLY A 33 -30.26 -70.28 -34.92
CA GLY A 33 -31.50 -70.39 -34.15
C GLY A 33 -32.00 -71.83 -34.02
N PHE A 34 -33.14 -72.00 -33.34
CA PHE A 34 -33.75 -73.32 -33.13
C PHE A 34 -34.38 -73.85 -34.42
N PRO A 35 -34.20 -75.15 -34.76
CA PRO A 35 -34.80 -75.73 -35.94
C PRO A 35 -36.31 -75.97 -35.74
N PRO A 36 -37.12 -76.09 -36.82
CA PRO A 36 -38.58 -76.05 -36.74
C PRO A 36 -39.24 -77.20 -35.96
N SER A 37 -38.56 -78.34 -35.79
CA SER A 37 -39.18 -79.58 -35.31
C SER A 37 -38.42 -80.31 -34.20
N SER A 38 -37.28 -79.80 -33.72
CA SER A 38 -36.50 -80.47 -32.68
C SER A 38 -35.67 -79.49 -31.84
N MET A 39 -35.95 -79.38 -30.55
CA MET A 39 -35.21 -78.50 -29.65
C MET A 39 -34.80 -79.25 -28.39
N THR A 40 -33.51 -79.21 -28.05
CA THR A 40 -33.02 -79.77 -26.79
C THR A 40 -33.29 -78.78 -25.65
N LEU A 41 -33.99 -79.22 -24.61
CA LEU A 41 -34.35 -78.38 -23.46
C LEU A 41 -33.14 -77.73 -22.78
N HIS A 42 -31.98 -78.39 -22.76
CA HIS A 42 -30.74 -77.83 -22.22
C HIS A 42 -30.29 -76.54 -22.92
N ILE A 43 -30.47 -76.44 -24.24
CA ILE A 43 -30.10 -75.27 -25.05
C ILE A 43 -31.16 -74.18 -24.90
N LEU A 44 -32.46 -74.54 -24.91
CA LEU A 44 -33.54 -73.59 -24.63
C LEU A 44 -33.36 -72.91 -23.27
N ASN A 45 -33.13 -73.71 -22.23
CA ASN A 45 -32.93 -73.19 -20.88
C ASN A 45 -31.68 -72.32 -20.78
N LYS A 46 -30.67 -72.56 -21.63
CA LYS A 46 -29.48 -71.68 -21.70
C LYS A 46 -29.83 -70.30 -22.23
N VAL A 47 -30.58 -70.22 -23.33
CA VAL A 47 -31.05 -68.96 -23.91
C VAL A 47 -31.93 -68.21 -22.90
N LEU A 48 -32.92 -68.89 -22.32
CA LEU A 48 -33.82 -68.31 -21.32
C LEU A 48 -33.07 -67.86 -20.06
N ARG A 49 -32.07 -68.62 -19.61
CA ARG A 49 -31.22 -68.22 -18.48
C ARG A 49 -30.42 -66.97 -18.80
N GLN A 50 -29.72 -66.91 -19.94
CA GLN A 50 -28.91 -65.74 -20.29
C GLN A 50 -29.78 -64.47 -20.40
N SER A 51 -30.94 -64.55 -21.07
CA SER A 51 -31.83 -63.40 -21.21
C SER A 51 -32.42 -62.95 -19.87
N SER A 52 -33.03 -63.86 -19.11
CA SER A 52 -33.65 -63.56 -17.81
C SER A 52 -32.65 -63.09 -16.75
N THR A 53 -31.40 -63.57 -16.81
CA THR A 53 -30.35 -63.13 -15.89
C THR A 53 -30.02 -61.66 -16.12
N ILE A 54 -29.84 -61.24 -17.38
CA ILE A 54 -29.59 -59.83 -17.72
C ILE A 54 -30.83 -58.98 -17.37
N SER A 55 -32.04 -59.42 -17.71
CA SER A 55 -33.27 -58.72 -17.34
C SER A 55 -33.40 -58.52 -15.84
N SER A 56 -33.13 -59.54 -15.03
CA SER A 56 -33.14 -59.47 -13.57
C SER A 56 -32.09 -58.48 -13.04
N VAL A 57 -30.87 -58.47 -13.59
CA VAL A 57 -29.81 -57.52 -13.20
C VAL A 57 -30.23 -56.08 -13.51
N VAL A 58 -30.74 -55.81 -14.71
CA VAL A 58 -31.20 -54.47 -15.11
C VAL A 58 -32.39 -54.04 -14.24
N ALA A 59 -33.38 -54.89 -14.03
CA ALA A 59 -34.53 -54.58 -13.19
C ALA A 59 -34.13 -54.35 -11.73
N ASN A 60 -33.15 -55.09 -11.21
CA ASN A 60 -32.62 -54.86 -9.87
C ASN A 60 -31.85 -53.53 -9.76
N PHE A 61 -31.10 -53.14 -10.80
CA PHE A 61 -30.49 -51.82 -10.90
C PHE A 61 -31.56 -50.72 -10.88
N ILE A 62 -32.63 -50.87 -11.68
CA ILE A 62 -33.75 -49.92 -11.71
C ILE A 62 -34.38 -49.81 -10.32
N ALA A 63 -34.73 -50.94 -9.68
CA ALA A 63 -35.36 -50.94 -8.37
C ALA A 63 -34.49 -50.25 -7.31
N THR A 64 -33.21 -50.62 -7.25
CA THR A 64 -32.24 -50.08 -6.28
C THR A 64 -32.01 -48.59 -6.47
N GLN A 65 -31.79 -48.15 -7.71
CA GLN A 65 -31.42 -46.76 -8.01
C GLN A 65 -32.62 -45.82 -8.22
N SER A 66 -33.84 -46.32 -8.42
CA SER A 66 -35.04 -45.47 -8.46
C SER A 66 -35.70 -45.33 -7.09
N GLY A 67 -35.52 -46.34 -6.22
CA GLY A 67 -36.23 -46.47 -4.94
C GLY A 67 -37.65 -47.03 -5.08
N ASP A 68 -38.07 -47.43 -6.28
CA ASP A 68 -39.43 -47.90 -6.57
C ASP A 68 -39.45 -49.40 -6.90
N ASP A 69 -40.58 -50.06 -6.66
CA ASP A 69 -40.79 -51.45 -7.07
C ASP A 69 -40.88 -51.57 -8.59
N VAL A 70 -40.22 -52.60 -9.15
CA VAL A 70 -40.20 -52.92 -10.57
C VAL A 70 -41.06 -54.16 -10.81
N MET A 71 -42.30 -53.94 -11.27
CA MET A 71 -43.33 -54.97 -11.43
C MET A 71 -43.33 -55.58 -12.84
N ASP A 72 -43.53 -56.90 -12.94
CA ASP A 72 -43.72 -57.61 -14.21
C ASP A 72 -45.21 -57.65 -14.58
N ASN A 73 -45.74 -56.50 -15.03
CA ASN A 73 -47.15 -56.33 -15.37
C ASN A 73 -47.37 -55.85 -16.82
N GLY A 74 -46.31 -55.81 -17.64
CA GLY A 74 -46.35 -55.34 -19.02
C GLY A 74 -46.38 -53.82 -19.21
N ASP A 75 -46.27 -53.01 -18.15
CA ASP A 75 -46.24 -51.55 -18.25
C ASP A 75 -44.84 -51.03 -18.65
N VAL A 76 -44.57 -51.05 -19.95
CA VAL A 76 -43.30 -50.60 -20.53
C VAL A 76 -43.04 -49.11 -20.30
N ALA A 77 -44.09 -48.28 -20.27
CA ALA A 77 -43.95 -46.84 -20.07
C ALA A 77 -43.44 -46.53 -18.66
N LYS A 78 -44.00 -47.19 -17.65
CA LYS A 78 -43.53 -47.07 -16.27
C LYS A 78 -42.11 -47.59 -16.10
N LEU A 79 -41.78 -48.74 -16.70
CA LEU A 79 -40.40 -49.28 -16.67
C LEU A 79 -39.39 -48.31 -17.28
N ALA A 80 -39.74 -47.64 -18.39
CA ALA A 80 -38.89 -46.64 -19.01
C ALA A 80 -38.69 -45.40 -18.13
N GLU A 81 -39.74 -44.92 -17.46
CA GLU A 81 -39.65 -43.82 -16.49
C GLU A 81 -38.76 -44.19 -15.30
N GLN A 82 -38.93 -45.38 -14.76
CA GLN A 82 -38.12 -45.88 -13.64
C GLN A 82 -36.65 -46.05 -14.03
N LEU A 83 -36.36 -46.54 -15.25
CA LEU A 83 -34.99 -46.60 -15.75
C LEU A 83 -34.36 -45.21 -15.88
N ASN A 84 -35.10 -44.23 -16.43
CA ASN A 84 -34.62 -42.85 -16.51
C ASN A 84 -34.35 -42.24 -15.13
N LYS A 85 -35.21 -42.52 -14.15
CA LYS A 85 -35.04 -42.10 -12.75
C LYS A 85 -33.79 -42.74 -12.13
N ALA A 86 -33.62 -44.05 -12.30
CA ALA A 86 -32.44 -44.79 -11.85
C ALA A 86 -31.13 -44.24 -12.41
N LEU A 87 -31.09 -43.97 -13.73
CA LEU A 87 -29.93 -43.38 -14.38
C LEU A 87 -29.63 -41.96 -13.86
N LYS A 88 -30.65 -41.10 -13.74
CA LYS A 88 -30.49 -39.74 -13.20
C LYS A 88 -29.95 -39.75 -11.77
N GLN A 89 -30.49 -40.60 -10.89
CA GLN A 89 -30.00 -40.72 -9.51
C GLN A 89 -28.55 -41.18 -9.49
N LYS A 90 -28.23 -42.25 -10.25
CA LYS A 90 -26.87 -42.79 -10.31
C LYS A 90 -25.84 -41.75 -10.77
N ILE A 91 -26.15 -41.00 -11.83
CA ILE A 91 -25.29 -39.94 -12.35
C ILE A 91 -25.11 -38.82 -11.31
N THR A 92 -26.19 -38.38 -10.66
CA THR A 92 -26.12 -37.27 -9.68
C THR A 92 -25.33 -37.64 -8.42
N THR A 93 -25.42 -38.89 -7.97
CA THR A 93 -24.67 -39.36 -6.79
C THR A 93 -23.17 -39.53 -7.08
N GLU A 94 -22.82 -40.07 -8.26
CA GLU A 94 -21.40 -40.26 -8.61
C GLU A 94 -20.73 -39.00 -9.16
N ILE A 95 -21.51 -38.10 -9.76
CA ILE A 95 -21.04 -36.83 -10.35
C ILE A 95 -21.90 -35.69 -9.77
N PRO A 96 -21.67 -35.30 -8.51
CA PRO A 96 -22.39 -34.19 -7.90
C PRO A 96 -22.06 -32.87 -8.59
N SER A 97 -22.85 -31.83 -8.31
CA SER A 97 -22.41 -30.46 -8.60
C SER A 97 -21.18 -30.13 -7.76
N ALA A 98 -20.23 -29.37 -8.31
CA ALA A 98 -19.06 -29.02 -7.51
C ALA A 98 -19.45 -28.11 -6.35
N SER A 99 -18.73 -28.25 -5.25
CA SER A 99 -18.81 -27.39 -4.08
C SER A 99 -17.40 -27.02 -3.63
N LEU A 100 -17.29 -26.20 -2.58
CA LEU A 100 -16.00 -25.86 -1.97
C LEU A 100 -15.27 -27.08 -1.36
N THR A 101 -15.98 -28.20 -1.16
CA THR A 101 -15.45 -29.40 -0.48
C THR A 101 -15.54 -30.67 -1.32
N GLN A 102 -16.29 -30.66 -2.42
CA GLN A 102 -16.52 -31.83 -3.27
C GLN A 102 -16.35 -31.46 -4.75
N SER A 103 -15.49 -32.20 -5.45
CA SER A 103 -15.33 -32.05 -6.91
C SER A 103 -16.57 -32.55 -7.65
N GLY A 104 -16.96 -31.85 -8.71
CA GLY A 104 -18.18 -32.12 -9.45
C GLY A 104 -18.25 -31.37 -10.78
N VAL A 105 -19.43 -31.30 -11.40
CA VAL A 105 -19.67 -30.48 -12.60
C VAL A 105 -19.95 -29.02 -12.23
N VAL A 106 -19.42 -28.07 -13.02
CA VAL A 106 -19.61 -26.62 -12.84
C VAL A 106 -20.01 -25.99 -14.16
N GLN A 107 -20.98 -25.08 -14.14
CA GLN A 107 -21.35 -24.30 -15.32
C GLN A 107 -20.37 -23.14 -15.53
N LEU A 108 -19.96 -22.90 -16.77
CA LEU A 108 -19.06 -21.78 -17.10
C LEU A 108 -19.81 -20.46 -17.23
N THR A 109 -19.17 -19.35 -16.87
CA THR A 109 -19.70 -17.97 -17.00
C THR A 109 -18.75 -17.02 -17.74
N ASP A 110 -19.34 -16.12 -18.51
CA ASP A 110 -18.71 -14.97 -19.17
C ASP A 110 -19.08 -13.63 -18.52
N VAL A 111 -19.80 -13.66 -17.40
CA VAL A 111 -20.11 -12.48 -16.58
C VAL A 111 -19.46 -12.55 -15.20
N ILE A 112 -19.09 -11.38 -14.66
CA ILE A 112 -18.59 -11.22 -13.29
C ILE A 112 -19.79 -11.20 -12.34
N GLY A 113 -19.71 -11.94 -11.24
CA GLY A 113 -20.74 -11.99 -10.20
C GLY A 113 -20.23 -12.68 -8.93
N ASP A 114 -21.15 -13.00 -8.03
CA ASP A 114 -20.94 -13.59 -6.71
C ASP A 114 -21.46 -15.03 -6.61
N SER A 115 -21.48 -15.75 -7.74
CA SER A 115 -22.02 -17.11 -7.80
C SER A 115 -21.06 -18.15 -7.23
N ASP A 116 -21.58 -19.01 -6.35
CA ASP A 116 -20.86 -20.18 -5.81
C ASP A 116 -20.93 -21.43 -6.72
N ILE A 117 -21.71 -21.38 -7.80
CA ILE A 117 -21.97 -22.52 -8.70
C ILE A 117 -21.47 -22.31 -10.14
N LEU A 118 -20.92 -21.13 -10.45
CA LEU A 118 -20.40 -20.79 -11.77
C LEU A 118 -18.87 -20.65 -11.73
N ALA A 119 -18.20 -21.22 -12.73
CA ALA A 119 -16.76 -21.08 -12.93
C ALA A 119 -16.46 -20.06 -14.02
N VAL A 120 -15.50 -19.18 -13.76
CA VAL A 120 -15.04 -18.16 -14.71
C VAL A 120 -14.39 -18.82 -15.94
N THR A 121 -14.75 -18.35 -17.14
CA THR A 121 -14.07 -18.75 -18.38
C THR A 121 -12.67 -18.13 -18.51
N GLN A 122 -11.75 -18.80 -19.20
CA GLN A 122 -10.42 -18.26 -19.49
C GLN A 122 -10.49 -16.90 -20.23
N LYS A 123 -11.48 -16.73 -21.11
CA LYS A 123 -11.72 -15.47 -21.83
C LYS A 123 -12.09 -14.34 -20.87
N LEU A 124 -13.06 -14.56 -19.97
CA LEU A 124 -13.44 -13.57 -18.96
C LEU A 124 -12.27 -13.23 -18.03
N ALA A 125 -11.49 -14.22 -17.59
CA ALA A 125 -10.29 -13.97 -16.79
C ALA A 125 -9.28 -13.08 -17.53
N GLN A 126 -9.08 -13.30 -18.84
CA GLN A 126 -8.20 -12.46 -19.66
C GLN A 126 -8.72 -11.03 -19.81
N GLU A 127 -10.03 -10.84 -19.97
CA GLU A 127 -10.67 -9.53 -20.05
C GLU A 127 -10.52 -8.74 -18.75
N ILE A 128 -10.75 -9.38 -17.59
CA ILE A 128 -10.52 -8.79 -16.27
C ILE A 128 -9.06 -8.34 -16.13
N VAL A 129 -8.11 -9.24 -16.45
CA VAL A 129 -6.67 -8.92 -16.39
C VAL A 129 -6.30 -7.76 -17.31
N ASN A 130 -6.85 -7.73 -18.53
CA ASN A 130 -6.59 -6.65 -19.48
C ASN A 130 -7.17 -5.32 -19.00
N SER A 131 -8.38 -5.32 -18.43
CA SER A 131 -8.99 -4.13 -17.84
C SER A 131 -8.16 -3.58 -16.69
N LEU A 132 -7.75 -4.44 -15.74
CA LEU A 132 -6.91 -4.06 -14.61
C LEU A 132 -5.55 -3.51 -15.07
N ARG A 133 -4.92 -4.13 -16.06
CA ARG A 133 -3.67 -3.62 -16.66
C ARG A 133 -3.87 -2.26 -17.31
N GLY A 134 -4.99 -2.05 -18.00
CA GLY A 134 -5.38 -0.76 -18.56
C GLY A 134 -5.48 0.32 -17.49
N ASP A 135 -6.26 0.07 -16.44
CA ASP A 135 -6.46 1.01 -15.34
C ASP A 135 -5.15 1.36 -14.62
N ILE A 136 -4.34 0.35 -14.27
CA ILE A 136 -3.03 0.56 -13.63
C ILE A 136 -2.12 1.42 -14.51
N ASN A 137 -2.05 1.13 -15.81
CA ASN A 137 -1.21 1.87 -16.74
C ASN A 137 -1.66 3.33 -16.92
N THR A 138 -2.93 3.67 -16.69
CA THR A 138 -3.38 5.08 -16.71
C THR A 138 -3.00 5.85 -15.44
N ARG A 139 -2.95 5.18 -14.28
CA ARG A 139 -2.69 5.81 -12.97
C ARG A 139 -1.20 5.97 -12.69
N VAL A 140 -0.44 4.89 -12.86
CA VAL A 140 1.01 4.86 -12.69
C VAL A 140 1.60 4.15 -13.90
N PRO A 141 1.76 4.86 -15.03
CA PRO A 141 2.39 4.27 -16.21
C PRO A 141 3.80 3.76 -15.86
N ASN A 142 4.18 2.60 -16.37
CA ASN A 142 5.55 2.07 -16.18
C ASN A 142 6.65 2.97 -16.79
N SER A 143 6.25 3.92 -17.63
CA SER A 143 7.12 4.97 -18.18
C SER A 143 7.24 6.21 -17.29
N ARG A 144 6.41 6.34 -16.24
CA ARG A 144 6.49 7.45 -15.28
C ARG A 144 7.80 7.36 -14.50
N LYS A 145 8.46 8.49 -14.39
CA LYS A 145 9.74 8.65 -13.68
C LYS A 145 9.62 9.73 -12.62
N VAL A 146 10.36 9.60 -11.53
CA VAL A 146 10.57 10.66 -10.54
C VAL A 146 11.98 11.22 -10.75
N ASN A 147 12.05 12.46 -11.22
CA ASN A 147 13.31 13.09 -11.66
C ASN A 147 14.18 12.17 -12.55
N GLY A 148 13.60 11.59 -13.60
CA GLY A 148 14.33 10.69 -14.52
C GLY A 148 14.58 9.27 -14.01
N LYS A 149 14.33 8.98 -12.73
CA LYS A 149 14.48 7.64 -12.12
C LYS A 149 13.20 6.81 -12.30
N VAL A 150 13.35 5.54 -12.67
CA VAL A 150 12.23 4.60 -12.85
C VAL A 150 11.67 4.16 -11.49
N LEU A 151 10.36 3.88 -11.44
CA LEU A 151 9.63 3.44 -10.24
C LEU A 151 9.79 1.93 -9.97
N SER A 152 11.02 1.43 -9.88
CA SER A 152 11.29 -0.01 -9.66
C SER A 152 11.74 -0.36 -8.24
N ASN A 153 12.19 0.63 -7.46
CA ASN A 153 12.65 0.51 -6.06
C ASN A 153 12.45 1.87 -5.36
N ASP A 154 12.79 1.96 -4.07
CA ASP A 154 12.82 3.22 -3.34
C ASP A 154 13.68 4.29 -4.04
N ILE A 155 13.18 5.52 -4.11
CA ILE A 155 13.85 6.65 -4.77
C ILE A 155 14.31 7.64 -3.72
N SER A 156 15.63 7.78 -3.61
CA SER A 156 16.25 8.90 -2.88
C SER A 156 16.40 10.10 -3.82
N LEU A 157 15.93 11.27 -3.38
CA LEU A 157 16.10 12.55 -4.05
C LEU A 157 17.04 13.42 -3.23
N ASN A 158 18.09 13.93 -3.87
CA ASN A 158 18.95 14.95 -3.27
C ASN A 158 18.48 16.36 -3.66
N ALA A 159 19.13 17.40 -3.12
CA ALA A 159 18.76 18.78 -3.41
C ALA A 159 18.86 19.11 -4.92
N GLY A 160 19.87 18.58 -5.60
CA GLY A 160 20.05 18.74 -7.05
C GLY A 160 18.91 18.12 -7.86
N ASP A 161 18.34 17.00 -7.40
CA ASP A 161 17.22 16.33 -8.07
C ASP A 161 15.94 17.19 -8.12
N VAL A 162 15.81 18.22 -7.27
CA VAL A 162 14.65 19.12 -7.19
C VAL A 162 15.00 20.58 -7.46
N GLY A 163 16.22 20.85 -7.95
CA GLY A 163 16.68 22.22 -8.23
C GLY A 163 16.86 23.09 -6.98
N SER A 164 17.11 22.47 -5.83
CA SER A 164 17.34 23.15 -4.55
C SER A 164 18.85 23.22 -4.23
N TYR A 165 19.21 24.16 -3.35
CA TYR A 165 20.55 24.21 -2.77
C TYR A 165 20.75 23.09 -1.75
N THR A 166 21.94 22.52 -1.76
CA THR A 166 22.38 21.62 -0.69
C THR A 166 22.53 22.40 0.62
N LYS A 167 22.45 21.68 1.75
CA LYS A 167 22.73 22.26 3.06
C LYS A 167 24.09 22.98 3.09
N SER A 168 25.12 22.36 2.52
CA SER A 168 26.47 22.93 2.46
C SER A 168 26.54 24.23 1.65
N GLU A 169 25.79 24.35 0.55
CA GLU A 169 25.74 25.59 -0.23
C GLU A 169 25.03 26.71 0.53
N CYS A 170 23.96 26.38 1.26
CA CYS A 170 23.28 27.34 2.13
C CYS A 170 24.22 27.81 3.25
N ASP A 171 24.88 26.89 3.93
CA ASP A 171 25.83 27.18 5.01
C ASP A 171 27.01 28.04 4.52
N ALA A 172 27.42 27.91 3.25
CA ALA A 172 28.45 28.73 2.64
C ALA A 172 27.96 30.11 2.16
N ARG A 173 26.68 30.25 1.79
CA ARG A 173 26.12 31.49 1.24
C ARG A 173 25.61 32.45 2.30
N TYR A 174 25.14 31.93 3.43
CA TYR A 174 24.46 32.72 4.46
C TYR A 174 25.30 32.79 5.72
N GLY A 175 25.58 34.03 6.15
CA GLY A 175 26.24 34.30 7.41
C GLY A 175 25.35 34.05 8.64
N ASN A 176 25.99 33.94 9.79
CA ASN A 176 25.36 33.86 11.11
C ASN A 176 24.52 35.12 11.40
N LYS A 177 23.41 34.91 12.10
CA LYS A 177 22.48 36.00 12.44
C LYS A 177 23.13 37.01 13.40
N ASN A 178 23.13 38.27 13.01
CA ASN A 178 23.55 39.39 13.86
C ASN A 178 22.58 39.57 15.05
N THR A 179 23.10 39.99 16.20
CA THR A 179 22.33 40.25 17.42
C THR A 179 22.48 41.71 17.84
N ALA A 180 21.49 42.26 18.56
CA ALA A 180 21.53 43.67 18.97
C ALA A 180 20.62 43.96 20.17
N LEU A 181 21.00 44.97 20.97
CA LEU A 181 20.16 45.64 21.96
C LEU A 181 19.83 47.06 21.46
N LYS A 182 18.55 47.31 21.15
CA LYS A 182 18.06 48.57 20.56
C LYS A 182 17.60 49.56 21.63
N SER A 183 18.55 50.11 22.39
CA SER A 183 18.30 51.12 23.45
C SER A 183 19.17 52.35 23.26
N ALA A 184 18.90 53.40 24.04
CA ALA A 184 19.69 54.64 24.05
C ALA A 184 21.18 54.38 24.34
N ASN A 185 21.45 53.45 25.26
CA ASN A 185 22.76 52.81 25.43
C ASN A 185 22.61 51.36 24.95
N GLY A 186 23.11 51.07 23.77
CA GLY A 186 22.80 49.83 23.04
C GLY A 186 24.03 49.25 22.34
N TRP A 187 23.82 48.12 21.67
CA TRP A 187 24.87 47.44 20.94
C TRP A 187 24.34 46.64 19.77
N TRP A 188 25.20 46.36 18.81
CA TRP A 188 25.00 45.42 17.71
C TRP A 188 26.25 44.55 17.59
N LYS A 189 26.08 43.25 17.35
CA LYS A 189 27.15 42.27 17.17
C LYS A 189 26.96 41.52 15.86
N CYS A 190 28.03 41.49 15.06
CA CYS A 190 28.12 40.67 13.88
C CYS A 190 28.22 39.19 14.27
N GLY A 191 27.31 38.37 13.75
CA GLY A 191 27.33 36.91 13.99
C GLY A 191 28.51 36.21 13.31
N ASP A 192 28.99 36.76 12.19
CA ASP A 192 30.07 36.17 11.38
C ASP A 192 31.46 36.53 11.91
N THR A 193 31.69 37.84 12.12
CA THR A 193 33.03 38.36 12.42
C THR A 193 33.25 38.56 13.92
N GLY A 194 32.19 38.54 14.73
CA GLY A 194 32.26 38.86 16.14
C GLY A 194 32.41 40.35 16.44
N ILE A 195 32.55 41.23 15.43
CA ILE A 195 32.64 42.69 15.61
C ILE A 195 31.41 43.20 16.35
N ILE A 196 31.64 43.98 17.39
CA ILE A 196 30.64 44.62 18.23
C ILE A 196 30.73 46.14 18.02
N CYS A 197 29.60 46.77 17.75
CA CYS A 197 29.43 48.21 17.80
C CYS A 197 28.54 48.54 18.99
N GLN A 198 29.01 49.37 19.92
CA GLN A 198 28.23 49.84 21.06
C GLN A 198 28.06 51.36 20.98
N TRP A 199 26.97 51.88 21.50
CA TRP A 199 26.70 53.32 21.55
C TRP A 199 26.03 53.70 22.85
N GLY A 200 26.11 54.98 23.18
CA GLY A 200 25.41 55.51 24.32
C GLY A 200 25.44 57.03 24.46
N ILE A 201 24.74 57.48 25.49
CA ILE A 201 24.62 58.87 25.89
C ILE A 201 24.90 59.05 27.38
N LEU A 202 25.48 60.19 27.74
CA LEU A 202 25.73 60.61 29.11
C LEU A 202 25.20 62.03 29.28
N GLN A 203 24.68 62.36 30.45
CA GLN A 203 24.15 63.70 30.74
C GLN A 203 25.13 64.51 31.59
N GLY A 204 25.31 65.77 31.23
CA GLY A 204 26.04 66.78 32.00
C GLY A 204 27.48 67.04 31.55
N ASP A 205 28.23 67.66 32.46
CA ASP A 205 29.65 67.99 32.34
C ASP A 205 30.47 67.45 33.51
N GLY A 206 31.67 66.95 33.22
CA GLY A 206 32.61 66.41 34.21
C GLY A 206 33.50 65.30 33.65
N ASP A 207 34.08 64.52 34.57
CA ASP A 207 34.83 63.30 34.30
C ASP A 207 33.93 62.09 34.49
N TYR A 208 33.78 61.29 33.44
CA TYR A 208 32.90 60.13 33.42
C TYR A 208 33.70 58.85 33.25
N LEU A 209 33.41 57.87 34.11
CA LEU A 209 33.71 56.47 33.81
C LEU A 209 32.48 55.87 33.11
N VAL A 210 32.63 55.54 31.84
CA VAL A 210 31.54 55.08 30.98
C VAL A 210 31.63 53.58 30.82
N ASN A 211 30.67 52.85 31.38
CA ASN A 211 30.59 51.40 31.19
C ASN A 211 29.90 51.08 29.87
N PHE A 212 30.48 50.17 29.10
CA PHE A 212 29.84 49.63 27.92
C PHE A 212 28.62 48.77 28.31
N PRO A 213 27.54 48.76 27.51
CA PRO A 213 26.40 47.87 27.71
C PRO A 213 26.77 46.39 27.84
N ILE A 214 27.78 45.93 27.10
CA ILE A 214 28.41 44.60 27.24
C ILE A 214 29.93 44.73 27.20
N SER A 215 30.65 43.78 27.77
CA SER A 215 32.11 43.73 27.61
C SER A 215 32.49 43.35 26.18
N PHE A 216 33.55 43.96 25.65
CA PHE A 216 34.23 43.46 24.46
C PHE A 216 35.04 42.20 24.85
N PRO A 217 34.73 41.02 24.29
CA PRO A 217 35.41 39.78 24.65
C PRO A 217 36.93 39.81 24.55
N HIS A 218 37.48 40.56 23.58
CA HIS A 218 38.92 40.65 23.34
C HIS A 218 39.46 42.07 23.44
N ALA A 219 38.86 43.04 22.76
CA ALA A 219 39.36 44.43 22.82
C ALA A 219 38.32 45.44 22.34
N CYS A 220 38.34 46.63 22.96
CA CYS A 220 37.77 47.83 22.35
C CYS A 220 38.84 48.51 21.51
N THR A 221 38.61 48.63 20.20
CA THR A 221 39.60 49.15 19.25
C THR A 221 39.50 50.66 19.06
N THR A 222 38.31 51.22 19.19
CA THR A 222 38.09 52.65 19.06
C THR A 222 36.87 53.08 19.85
N VAL A 223 36.94 54.29 20.40
CA VAL A 223 35.82 55.01 20.98
C VAL A 223 35.83 56.41 20.39
N VAL A 224 34.69 56.86 19.88
CA VAL A 224 34.49 58.22 19.39
C VAL A 224 33.37 58.83 20.21
N ALA A 225 33.64 59.99 20.81
CA ALA A 225 32.66 60.74 21.58
C ALA A 225 32.49 62.15 21.01
N THR A 226 31.30 62.70 21.15
CA THR A 226 30.92 64.04 20.71
C THR A 226 30.00 64.69 21.76
N THR A 227 30.02 66.02 21.84
CA THR A 227 29.13 66.77 22.75
C THR A 227 28.10 67.55 21.95
N ASP A 228 26.90 67.75 22.52
CA ASP A 228 25.79 68.49 21.88
C ASP A 228 25.79 70.01 22.17
N GLY A 229 26.76 70.49 22.96
CA GLY A 229 27.06 71.88 23.28
C GLY A 229 25.88 72.87 23.27
N LYS A 230 25.21 73.11 24.40
CA LYS A 230 24.21 74.20 24.52
C LYS A 230 24.42 75.15 25.71
N ARG A 231 24.10 76.42 25.43
CA ARG A 231 24.42 77.71 26.09
C ARG A 231 24.02 77.91 27.56
N LYS A 232 24.80 78.78 28.23
CA LYS A 232 24.32 79.89 29.07
C LYS A 232 24.57 81.31 28.47
N SER A 233 24.90 81.49 27.17
CA SER A 233 25.24 82.81 26.58
C SER A 233 24.76 83.02 25.14
N LEU A 234 24.41 84.26 24.75
CA LEU A 234 23.81 84.69 23.48
C LEU A 234 24.75 84.76 22.25
N SER A 235 26.03 84.39 22.33
CA SER A 235 27.00 84.52 21.21
C SER A 235 27.04 83.30 20.26
N PRO A 236 26.95 83.42 18.92
CA PRO A 236 26.84 82.28 18.00
C PRO A 236 28.16 81.61 17.60
N ILE A 237 29.34 82.19 17.88
CA ILE A 237 30.60 81.76 17.22
C ILE A 237 31.81 81.64 18.19
N GLY A 238 31.64 81.88 19.49
CA GLY A 238 32.79 82.02 20.41
C GLY A 238 33.13 80.83 21.33
N HIS A 239 32.32 79.78 21.42
CA HIS A 239 32.41 78.85 22.55
C HIS A 239 32.19 77.39 22.14
N ARG A 240 33.18 76.53 22.39
CA ARG A 240 33.21 75.10 22.04
C ARG A 240 33.39 74.25 23.31
N CYS A 241 32.74 73.09 23.36
CA CYS A 241 33.01 72.06 24.36
C CYS A 241 33.53 70.84 23.64
N PHE A 242 34.66 70.30 24.11
CA PHE A 242 35.27 69.09 23.57
C PHE A 242 35.09 67.95 24.56
N VAL A 243 35.13 66.73 24.06
CA VAL A 243 35.24 65.54 24.91
C VAL A 243 36.56 64.86 24.58
N GLU A 244 37.35 64.66 25.62
CA GLU A 244 38.55 63.83 25.57
C GLU A 244 38.16 62.41 26.00
N VAL A 245 38.58 61.43 25.23
CA VAL A 245 38.36 60.02 25.52
C VAL A 245 39.69 59.38 25.89
N GLY A 246 39.75 58.73 27.03
CA GLY A 246 40.95 58.07 27.57
C GLY A 246 40.65 56.68 28.12
N ASP A 247 41.71 56.00 28.57
CA ASP A 247 41.67 54.75 29.34
C ASP A 247 40.66 53.72 28.83
N ILE A 248 40.71 53.43 27.53
CA ILE A 248 39.82 52.47 26.89
C ILE A 248 40.18 51.05 27.33
N THR A 249 39.22 50.34 27.90
CA THR A 249 39.32 48.93 28.31
C THR A 249 38.27 48.08 27.60
N GLN A 250 38.18 46.79 27.94
CA GLN A 250 37.13 45.90 27.44
C GLN A 250 35.74 46.24 28.00
N VAL A 251 35.64 46.91 29.15
CA VAL A 251 34.38 47.11 29.88
C VAL A 251 33.97 48.58 29.99
N SER A 252 34.92 49.50 29.81
CA SER A 252 34.69 50.93 30.01
C SER A 252 35.72 51.80 29.30
N PHE A 253 35.46 53.10 29.29
CA PHE A 253 36.41 54.14 28.93
C PHE A 253 36.19 55.38 29.81
N THR A 254 37.18 56.27 29.87
CA THR A 254 37.03 57.58 30.53
C THR A 254 36.65 58.65 29.50
N ALA A 255 35.73 59.53 29.87
CA ALA A 255 35.32 60.67 29.05
C ALA A 255 35.33 61.95 29.89
N THR A 256 36.12 62.93 29.47
CA THR A 256 36.24 64.22 30.15
C THR A 256 35.75 65.33 29.25
N THR A 257 34.78 66.11 29.71
CA THR A 257 34.29 67.27 28.97
C THR A 257 35.09 68.51 29.31
N ILE A 258 35.71 69.16 28.32
CA ILE A 258 36.57 70.33 28.49
C ILE A 258 35.95 71.53 27.79
N GLY A 259 35.77 72.64 28.52
CA GLY A 259 35.33 73.92 27.96
C GLY A 259 36.48 74.66 27.28
N ALA A 260 36.26 75.22 26.09
CA ALA A 260 37.29 76.02 25.42
C ALA A 260 37.62 77.31 26.21
N LEU A 261 38.91 77.64 26.32
CA LEU A 261 39.42 78.94 26.82
C LEU A 261 38.97 79.31 28.26
N ASN A 262 38.80 78.34 29.17
CA ASN A 262 38.30 78.55 30.54
C ASN A 262 36.92 79.26 30.60
N THR A 263 36.15 79.19 29.52
CA THR A 263 34.78 79.70 29.51
C THR A 263 33.88 78.68 30.23
N GLY A 264 32.97 79.12 31.11
CA GLY A 264 32.08 78.26 31.92
C GLY A 264 31.02 77.47 31.13
N PHE A 265 31.33 77.05 29.90
CA PHE A 265 30.48 76.24 29.03
C PHE A 265 30.58 74.77 29.41
N ARG A 266 29.41 74.15 29.50
CA ARG A 266 29.24 72.78 29.99
C ARG A 266 28.54 71.96 28.92
N SER A 267 28.99 70.72 28.72
CA SER A 267 28.27 69.76 27.88
C SER A 267 26.89 69.51 28.49
N ARG A 268 25.86 69.32 27.65
CA ARG A 268 24.55 68.87 28.12
C ARG A 268 24.45 67.36 27.98
N TRP A 269 24.91 66.85 26.85
CA TRP A 269 24.99 65.42 26.56
C TRP A 269 26.29 65.08 25.84
N VAL A 270 26.92 63.98 26.25
CA VAL A 270 27.99 63.32 25.51
C VAL A 270 27.39 62.11 24.80
N HIS A 271 27.55 62.04 23.48
CA HIS A 271 27.16 60.90 22.66
C HIS A 271 28.43 60.15 22.26
N TRP A 272 28.43 58.83 22.38
CA TRP A 272 29.60 58.03 22.07
C TRP A 272 29.25 56.77 21.29
N MET A 273 30.22 56.29 20.54
CA MET A 273 30.19 55.03 19.84
C MET A 273 31.55 54.33 19.99
N ALA A 274 31.52 53.02 20.22
CA ALA A 274 32.68 52.18 20.40
C ALA A 274 32.63 50.97 19.47
N ILE A 275 33.78 50.56 18.93
CA ILE A 275 33.91 49.38 18.08
C ILE A 275 34.98 48.46 18.66
N GLY A 276 34.69 47.17 18.71
CA GLY A 276 35.61 46.15 19.22
C GLY A 276 35.15 44.74 18.86
N TYR A 277 35.75 43.73 19.47
CA TYR A 277 35.41 42.31 19.26
C TYR A 277 35.74 41.48 20.50
#